data_AF-A0A521ZL11-F1
#
_entry.id   AF-A0A521ZL11-F1
#
_cell.length_a   1.000
_cell.length_b   1.000
_cell.length_c   1.000
_cell.angle_alpha   90.00
_cell.angle_beta   90.00
_cell.angle_gamma   90.00
#
_symmetry.space_group_name_H-M   'P 1'
#
loop_
_entity.id
_entity.type
_entity.pdbx_description
1 polymer ?
#
loop_
_entity_poly.entity_id
_entity_poly.type
_entity_poly.pdbx_seq_one_letter_code
_entity_poly.pdbx_strand_id
1 'polypeptide(L)'
;MKTLLTIAPGPELADQLRAELAADQYKLVHRATVEEAEPLLAHKLADACLLDVENAGVQTVWMLERLRRRNAQCPIIVCTSSRQPEWEETAYTHGADFVIEKPVRPRVLETVLRRLFNAPAAPAAAAIPATPTPVEAFVERASFPAAGAPQTLTLLRDFSSVLNHSLDSEALLKQFLLLLREILGINRAAIFLRRPGTEFGDPAAPEGRRLCTASSIGIAPGLLEHFELSLDSGIGAQALRLGRILRRSAEELR
;
A
#
# COMPACT_ATOMS: atom_id res chain seq x y z
N MET A 1 -21.30 -26.29 -3.11
CA MET A 1 -21.57 -24.90 -3.49
C MET A 1 -20.47 -24.03 -2.92
N LYS A 2 -19.86 -23.16 -3.72
CA LYS A 2 -18.81 -22.23 -3.27
C LYS A 2 -19.39 -20.85 -3.00
N THR A 3 -19.00 -20.20 -1.92
CA THR A 3 -19.47 -18.87 -1.54
C THR A 3 -18.55 -17.81 -2.14
N LEU A 4 -19.09 -16.98 -3.03
CA LEU A 4 -18.41 -15.82 -3.59
C LEU A 4 -18.86 -14.58 -2.82
N LEU A 5 -17.91 -13.88 -2.21
CA LEU A 5 -18.15 -12.62 -1.53
C LEU A 5 -17.85 -11.48 -2.48
N THR A 6 -18.82 -10.59 -2.72
CA THR A 6 -18.63 -9.37 -3.49
C THR A 6 -18.58 -8.19 -2.53
N ILE A 7 -17.51 -7.39 -2.60
CA ILE A 7 -17.37 -6.14 -1.87
C ILE A 7 -17.46 -5.00 -2.88
N ALA A 8 -18.57 -4.28 -2.87
CA ALA A 8 -18.87 -3.22 -3.81
C ALA A 8 -19.76 -2.17 -3.14
N PRO A 9 -19.66 -0.87 -3.47
CA PRO A 9 -20.55 0.15 -2.90
C PRO A 9 -22.02 -0.08 -3.26
N GLY A 10 -22.31 -0.76 -4.38
CA GLY A 10 -23.65 -1.08 -4.84
C GLY A 10 -23.79 -2.56 -5.24
N PRO A 11 -25.01 -3.11 -5.23
CA PRO A 11 -25.28 -4.52 -5.49
C PRO A 11 -25.18 -4.90 -6.99
N GLU A 12 -24.96 -3.94 -7.88
CA GLU A 12 -25.04 -4.11 -9.34
C GLU A 12 -24.17 -5.27 -9.85
N LEU A 13 -22.90 -5.32 -9.45
CA LEU A 13 -21.98 -6.39 -9.85
C LEU A 13 -22.43 -7.75 -9.28
N ALA A 14 -22.93 -7.79 -8.04
CA ALA A 14 -23.42 -9.02 -7.45
C ALA A 14 -24.71 -9.52 -8.13
N ASP A 15 -25.60 -8.60 -8.53
CA ASP A 15 -26.86 -8.93 -9.21
C ASP A 15 -26.63 -9.39 -10.65
N GLN A 16 -25.75 -8.70 -11.38
CA GLN A 16 -25.31 -9.11 -12.71
C GLN A 16 -24.71 -10.51 -12.67
N LEU A 17 -23.76 -10.74 -11.77
CA LEU A 17 -23.11 -12.05 -11.63
C LEU A 17 -24.09 -13.12 -11.15
N ARG A 18 -25.07 -12.80 -10.31
CA ARG A 18 -26.09 -13.76 -9.86
C ARG A 18 -27.02 -14.20 -10.99
N ALA A 19 -27.29 -13.32 -11.96
CA ALA A 19 -28.10 -13.65 -13.13
C ALA A 19 -27.35 -14.54 -14.13
N GLU A 20 -26.02 -14.36 -14.25
CA GLU A 20 -25.22 -15.01 -15.29
C GLU A 20 -24.43 -16.24 -14.80
N LEU A 21 -24.05 -16.32 -13.51
CA LEU A 21 -23.40 -17.51 -12.95
C LEU A 21 -24.41 -18.58 -12.55
N ALA A 22 -24.01 -19.85 -12.70
CA ALA A 22 -24.82 -20.98 -12.27
C ALA A 22 -25.06 -20.97 -10.74
N ALA A 23 -26.31 -20.67 -10.33
CA ALA A 23 -26.74 -20.63 -8.93
C ALA A 23 -26.51 -21.95 -8.18
N ASP A 24 -26.42 -23.07 -8.90
CA ASP A 24 -26.17 -24.39 -8.34
C ASP A 24 -24.69 -24.58 -7.91
N GLN A 25 -23.78 -23.80 -8.47
CA GLN A 25 -22.34 -23.89 -8.20
C GLN A 25 -21.85 -22.81 -7.25
N TYR A 26 -22.39 -21.59 -7.36
CA TYR A 26 -21.92 -20.41 -6.64
C TYR A 26 -23.03 -19.72 -5.84
N LYS A 27 -22.76 -19.44 -4.57
CA LYS A 27 -23.59 -18.60 -3.70
C LYS A 27 -22.97 -17.21 -3.60
N LEU A 28 -23.61 -16.20 -4.17
CA LEU A 28 -23.13 -14.81 -4.12
C LEU A 28 -23.65 -14.06 -2.89
N VAL A 29 -22.73 -13.53 -2.09
CA VAL A 29 -23.00 -12.67 -0.93
C VAL A 29 -22.42 -11.30 -1.17
N HIS A 30 -23.27 -10.27 -1.15
CA HIS A 30 -22.85 -8.87 -1.34
C HIS A 30 -22.62 -8.17 0.01
N ARG A 31 -21.58 -7.34 0.09
CA ARG A 31 -21.28 -6.44 1.20
C ARG A 31 -20.82 -5.09 0.69
N ALA A 32 -21.24 -4.02 1.36
CA ALA A 32 -20.92 -2.67 0.94
C ALA A 32 -19.46 -2.29 1.25
N THR A 33 -18.92 -2.88 2.31
CA THR A 33 -17.60 -2.53 2.87
C THR A 33 -16.83 -3.76 3.34
N VAL A 34 -15.52 -3.60 3.56
CA VAL A 34 -14.64 -4.66 4.08
C VAL A 34 -15.03 -5.01 5.53
N GLU A 35 -15.52 -4.04 6.28
CA GLU A 35 -15.97 -4.20 7.67
C GLU A 35 -17.21 -5.09 7.75
N GLU A 36 -18.20 -4.91 6.87
CA GLU A 36 -19.39 -5.79 6.85
C GLU A 36 -19.07 -7.20 6.32
N ALA A 37 -17.99 -7.33 5.55
CA ALA A 37 -17.46 -8.60 5.06
C ALA A 37 -16.58 -9.33 6.09
N GLU A 38 -16.11 -8.63 7.12
CA GLU A 38 -15.24 -9.17 8.18
C GLU A 38 -15.71 -10.50 8.76
N PRO A 39 -16.98 -10.69 9.19
CA PRO A 39 -17.40 -11.95 9.79
C PRO A 39 -17.29 -13.13 8.81
N LEU A 40 -17.57 -12.90 7.53
CA LEU A 40 -17.49 -13.95 6.50
C LEU A 40 -16.03 -14.33 6.22
N LEU A 41 -15.12 -13.36 6.24
CA LEU A 41 -13.69 -13.57 6.03
C LEU A 41 -13.02 -14.21 7.24
N ALA A 42 -13.32 -13.74 8.46
CA ALA A 42 -12.77 -14.22 9.71
C ALA A 42 -13.16 -15.68 10.00
N HIS A 43 -14.42 -16.05 9.70
CA HIS A 43 -14.90 -17.43 9.83
C HIS A 43 -14.60 -18.31 8.61
N LYS A 44 -13.82 -17.81 7.63
CA LYS A 44 -13.46 -18.53 6.39
C LYS A 44 -14.68 -19.09 5.64
N LEU A 45 -15.78 -18.33 5.63
CA LEU A 45 -17.03 -18.70 4.97
C LEU A 45 -17.09 -18.26 3.50
N ALA A 46 -16.12 -17.47 3.04
CA ALA A 46 -15.97 -17.06 1.65
C ALA A 46 -14.85 -17.84 0.96
N ASP A 47 -15.20 -18.52 -0.13
CA ASP A 47 -14.26 -19.28 -0.97
C ASP A 47 -13.47 -18.36 -1.91
N ALA A 48 -14.07 -17.26 -2.37
CA ALA A 48 -13.36 -16.21 -3.09
C ALA A 48 -13.98 -14.84 -2.81
N CYS A 49 -13.17 -13.79 -2.91
CA CYS A 49 -13.58 -12.41 -2.73
C CYS A 49 -13.42 -11.64 -4.05
N LEU A 50 -14.50 -11.02 -4.52
CA LEU A 50 -14.50 -10.07 -5.62
C LEU A 50 -14.54 -8.66 -5.02
N LEU A 51 -13.50 -7.89 -5.30
CA LEU A 51 -13.38 -6.51 -4.87
C LEU A 51 -13.69 -5.60 -6.05
N ASP A 52 -14.83 -4.92 -5.98
CA ASP A 52 -15.25 -3.97 -6.99
C ASP A 52 -14.71 -2.56 -6.67
N VAL A 53 -13.91 -2.02 -7.58
CA VAL A 53 -13.34 -0.67 -7.45
C VAL A 53 -13.58 0.16 -8.70
N GLU A 54 -14.04 1.39 -8.49
CA GLU A 54 -14.18 2.38 -9.57
C GLU A 54 -12.83 2.97 -9.98
N ASN A 55 -11.95 3.20 -9.00
CA ASN A 55 -10.65 3.77 -9.23
C ASN A 55 -9.54 2.91 -8.62
N ALA A 56 -8.58 2.57 -9.47
CA ALA A 56 -7.33 1.94 -9.14
C ALA A 56 -6.43 2.93 -8.38
N GLY A 57 -6.37 2.83 -7.05
CA GLY A 57 -5.51 3.71 -6.24
C GLY A 57 -5.20 3.16 -4.85
N VAL A 58 -4.70 4.04 -3.98
CA VAL A 58 -4.23 3.70 -2.62
C VAL A 58 -5.32 3.08 -1.76
N GLN A 59 -6.57 3.53 -1.91
CA GLN A 59 -7.69 2.99 -1.15
C GLN A 59 -7.89 1.50 -1.44
N THR A 60 -7.77 1.08 -2.70
CA THR A 60 -7.89 -0.33 -3.10
C THR A 60 -6.76 -1.17 -2.54
N VAL A 61 -5.53 -0.64 -2.57
CA VAL A 61 -4.36 -1.31 -1.98
C VAL A 61 -4.57 -1.53 -0.48
N TRP A 62 -5.09 -0.52 0.23
CA TRP A 62 -5.40 -0.65 1.65
C TRP A 62 -6.51 -1.67 1.93
N MET A 63 -7.53 -1.75 1.06
CA MET A 63 -8.56 -2.78 1.15
C MET A 63 -7.97 -4.18 0.93
N LEU A 64 -7.08 -4.36 -0.05
CA LEU A 64 -6.37 -5.62 -0.28
C LEU A 64 -5.56 -6.06 0.95
N GLU A 65 -4.78 -5.15 1.53
CA GLU A 65 -4.01 -5.44 2.75
C GLU A 65 -4.92 -5.86 3.91
N ARG A 66 -6.06 -5.18 4.09
CA ARG A 66 -7.04 -5.54 5.12
C ARG A 66 -7.63 -6.92 4.88
N LEU A 67 -8.04 -7.21 3.65
CA LEU A 67 -8.59 -8.51 3.27
C LEU A 67 -7.58 -9.63 3.51
N ARG A 68 -6.33 -9.46 3.08
CA ARG A 68 -5.26 -10.45 3.28
C ARG A 68 -4.90 -10.68 4.74
N ARG A 69 -4.94 -9.65 5.58
CA ARG A 69 -4.74 -9.83 7.05
C ARG A 69 -5.85 -10.64 7.70
N ARG A 70 -7.09 -10.55 7.19
CA ARG A 70 -8.24 -11.29 7.73
C ARG A 70 -8.28 -12.71 7.25
N ASN A 71 -7.99 -12.95 5.97
CA ASN A 71 -7.94 -14.29 5.43
C ASN A 71 -6.85 -14.41 4.35
N ALA A 72 -5.67 -14.87 4.77
CA ALA A 72 -4.51 -15.00 3.90
C ALA A 72 -4.72 -15.98 2.73
N GLN A 73 -5.61 -16.96 2.89
CA GLN A 73 -5.85 -18.01 1.89
C GLN A 73 -7.05 -17.75 0.98
N CYS A 74 -7.88 -16.75 1.27
CA CYS A 74 -9.00 -16.43 0.39
C CYS A 74 -8.48 -15.77 -0.88
N PRO A 75 -8.77 -16.31 -2.08
CA PRO A 75 -8.41 -15.67 -3.32
C PRO A 75 -9.19 -14.36 -3.51
N ILE A 76 -8.48 -13.29 -3.88
CA ILE A 76 -9.02 -11.95 -4.08
C ILE A 76 -8.89 -11.57 -5.55
N ILE A 77 -10.03 -11.32 -6.19
CA ILE A 77 -10.15 -10.88 -7.57
C ILE A 77 -10.56 -9.41 -7.54
N VAL A 78 -9.77 -8.53 -8.15
CA VAL A 78 -10.08 -7.10 -8.22
C VAL A 78 -10.73 -6.78 -9.56
N CYS A 79 -11.86 -6.11 -9.53
CA CYS A 79 -12.61 -5.66 -10.70
C CYS A 79 -12.50 -4.14 -10.79
N THR A 80 -11.84 -3.62 -11.84
CA THR A 80 -11.57 -2.17 -11.99
C THR A 80 -12.03 -1.63 -13.34
N SER A 81 -12.53 -0.39 -13.37
CA SER A 81 -12.85 0.35 -14.60
C SER A 81 -11.60 0.85 -15.35
N SER A 82 -10.46 0.97 -14.66
CA SER A 82 -9.19 1.41 -15.24
C SER A 82 -8.08 0.42 -14.89
N ARG A 83 -7.52 -0.21 -15.91
CA ARG A 83 -6.43 -1.18 -15.77
C ARG A 83 -5.11 -0.56 -16.22
N GLN A 84 -4.47 0.16 -15.31
CA GLN A 84 -3.10 0.65 -15.51
C GLN A 84 -2.10 -0.46 -15.15
N PRO A 85 -1.11 -0.77 -16.02
CA PRO A 85 -0.16 -1.87 -15.78
C PRO A 85 0.59 -1.72 -14.45
N GLU A 86 1.06 -0.51 -14.16
CA GLU A 86 1.81 -0.17 -12.93
C GLU A 86 0.98 -0.43 -11.67
N TRP A 87 -0.31 -0.09 -11.71
CA TRP A 87 -1.21 -0.32 -10.60
C TRP A 87 -1.60 -1.80 -10.46
N GLU A 88 -1.78 -2.51 -11.58
CA GLU A 88 -2.08 -3.94 -11.56
C GLU A 88 -0.96 -4.74 -10.89
N GLU A 89 0.30 -4.43 -11.20
CA GLU A 89 1.47 -5.03 -10.54
C GLU A 89 1.50 -4.74 -9.04
N THR A 90 1.13 -3.52 -8.66
CA THR A 90 0.96 -3.13 -7.25
C THR A 90 -0.14 -3.96 -6.59
N ALA A 91 -1.30 -4.12 -7.23
CA ALA A 91 -2.40 -4.92 -6.71
C ALA A 91 -1.96 -6.38 -6.46
N TYR A 92 -1.22 -7.00 -7.39
CA TYR A 92 -0.67 -8.35 -7.19
C TYR A 92 0.29 -8.41 -6.00
N THR A 93 1.18 -7.43 -5.87
CA THR A 93 2.15 -7.35 -4.76
C THR A 93 1.45 -7.25 -3.39
N HIS A 94 0.30 -6.57 -3.33
CA HIS A 94 -0.51 -6.45 -2.11
C HIS A 94 -1.52 -7.59 -1.93
N GLY A 95 -1.46 -8.61 -2.77
CA GLY A 95 -2.22 -9.85 -2.63
C GLY A 95 -3.54 -9.89 -3.39
N ALA A 96 -3.69 -9.20 -4.51
CA ALA A 96 -4.66 -9.65 -5.51
C ALA A 96 -4.15 -10.95 -6.16
N ASP A 97 -5.04 -11.91 -6.45
CA ASP A 97 -4.68 -13.10 -7.26
C ASP A 97 -5.00 -12.88 -8.74
N PHE A 98 -5.98 -12.02 -9.03
CA PHE A 98 -6.36 -11.67 -10.40
C PHE A 98 -6.93 -10.26 -10.47
N VAL A 99 -6.59 -9.53 -11.53
CA VAL A 99 -7.20 -8.23 -11.85
C VAL A 99 -8.00 -8.37 -13.15
N ILE A 100 -9.27 -7.97 -13.10
CA ILE A 100 -10.20 -8.00 -14.23
C ILE A 100 -10.66 -6.58 -14.53
N GLU A 101 -10.54 -6.18 -15.79
CA GLU A 101 -11.09 -4.92 -16.27
C GLU A 101 -12.61 -5.03 -16.48
N LYS A 102 -13.36 -4.03 -16.04
CA LYS A 102 -14.80 -3.95 -16.28
C LYS A 102 -15.08 -3.65 -17.76
N PRO A 103 -16.13 -4.22 -18.35
CA PRO A 103 -17.18 -5.03 -17.72
C PRO A 103 -16.72 -6.48 -17.45
N VAL A 104 -17.03 -6.98 -16.25
CA VAL A 104 -16.69 -8.34 -15.84
C VAL A 104 -17.52 -9.33 -16.65
N ARG A 105 -16.87 -10.05 -17.57
CA ARG A 105 -17.52 -11.10 -18.36
C ARG A 105 -17.62 -12.40 -17.52
N PRO A 106 -18.80 -12.98 -17.31
CA PRO A 106 -18.99 -14.18 -16.47
C PRO A 106 -18.12 -15.35 -16.88
N ARG A 107 -17.99 -15.61 -18.18
CA ARG A 107 -17.15 -16.71 -18.70
C ARG A 107 -15.68 -16.57 -18.33
N VAL A 108 -15.17 -15.33 -18.32
CA VAL A 108 -13.79 -15.04 -17.91
C VAL A 108 -13.65 -15.26 -16.42
N LEU A 109 -14.59 -14.71 -15.63
CA LEU A 109 -14.61 -14.89 -14.19
C LEU A 109 -14.71 -16.37 -13.78
N GLU A 110 -15.59 -17.16 -14.39
CA GLU A 110 -15.69 -18.61 -14.14
C GLU A 110 -14.40 -19.35 -14.47
N THR A 111 -13.70 -18.95 -15.54
CA THR A 111 -12.42 -19.53 -15.90
C THR A 111 -11.35 -19.23 -14.84
N VAL A 112 -11.33 -17.98 -14.34
CA VAL A 112 -10.43 -17.54 -13.27
C VAL A 112 -10.76 -18.26 -11.96
N LEU A 113 -12.03 -18.29 -11.55
CA LEU A 113 -12.50 -19.00 -10.35
C LEU A 113 -12.17 -20.49 -10.41
N ARG A 114 -12.40 -21.15 -11.55
CA ARG A 114 -12.03 -22.57 -11.73
C ARG A 114 -10.54 -22.78 -11.56
N ARG A 115 -9.70 -21.88 -12.09
CA ARG A 115 -8.24 -21.96 -11.90
C ARG A 115 -7.83 -21.76 -10.45
N LEU A 116 -8.40 -20.76 -9.78
CA LEU A 116 -8.09 -20.45 -8.37
C LEU A 116 -8.51 -21.59 -7.44
N PHE A 117 -9.63 -22.24 -7.72
CA PHE A 117 -10.10 -23.35 -6.89
C PHE A 117 -9.49 -24.71 -7.23
N ASN A 118 -9.04 -24.92 -8.47
CA ASN A 118 -8.40 -26.15 -8.89
C ASN A 118 -6.87 -26.06 -8.88
N ALA A 119 -6.30 -24.92 -8.45
CA ALA A 119 -4.87 -24.82 -8.21
C ALA A 119 -4.52 -25.86 -7.13
N PRO A 120 -3.69 -26.89 -7.44
CA PRO A 120 -3.18 -27.75 -6.38
C PRO A 120 -2.42 -26.82 -5.42
N ALA A 121 -2.72 -26.94 -4.13
CA ALA A 121 -1.98 -26.23 -3.10
C ALA A 121 -0.49 -26.51 -3.33
N ALA A 122 0.22 -25.52 -3.87
CA ALA A 122 1.65 -25.68 -4.11
C ALA A 122 2.30 -25.87 -2.74
N PRO A 123 3.03 -26.99 -2.50
CA PRO A 123 3.87 -27.07 -1.34
C PRO A 123 4.94 -25.98 -1.45
N ALA A 124 5.21 -25.33 -0.33
CA ALA A 124 6.37 -24.48 -0.18
C ALA A 124 7.64 -25.21 -0.67
N ALA A 125 8.49 -24.46 -1.37
CA ALA A 125 9.88 -24.80 -1.72
C ALA A 125 10.09 -26.07 -2.57
N ALA A 126 10.31 -25.86 -3.88
CA ALA A 126 11.18 -26.73 -4.65
C ALA A 126 12.50 -25.99 -4.89
N ALA A 127 13.51 -26.33 -4.07
CA ALA A 127 14.90 -25.99 -4.30
C ALA A 127 15.37 -26.59 -5.64
N ILE A 128 16.06 -25.77 -6.43
CA ILE A 128 16.84 -26.24 -7.59
C ILE A 128 18.15 -26.83 -7.02
N PRO A 129 18.61 -28.02 -7.46
CA PRO A 129 19.85 -28.59 -6.98
C PRO A 129 21.05 -27.85 -7.59
N ALA A 130 21.90 -27.33 -6.72
CA ALA A 130 23.17 -26.69 -7.07
C ALA A 130 24.28 -27.74 -7.21
N THR A 131 25.00 -27.72 -8.34
CA THR A 131 26.36 -28.26 -8.45
C THR A 131 27.40 -27.17 -8.13
N PRO A 132 28.58 -27.50 -7.56
CA PRO A 132 29.37 -26.54 -6.78
C PRO A 132 30.62 -25.95 -7.49
N THR A 133 31.03 -24.79 -6.96
CA THR A 133 32.37 -24.12 -6.94
C THR A 133 32.90 -23.35 -8.15
N PRO A 134 33.79 -22.34 -7.96
CA PRO A 134 34.35 -21.78 -6.72
C PRO A 134 34.10 -20.26 -6.49
N VAL A 135 34.30 -19.89 -5.23
CA VAL A 135 34.15 -18.58 -4.59
C VAL A 135 35.22 -17.59 -5.05
N GLU A 136 34.83 -16.39 -5.48
CA GLU A 136 35.67 -15.19 -5.36
C GLU A 136 34.85 -13.97 -4.90
N ALA A 137 35.35 -13.38 -3.81
CA ALA A 137 35.16 -12.02 -3.32
C ALA A 137 33.73 -11.53 -3.00
N PHE A 138 33.44 -11.64 -1.72
CA PHE A 138 32.39 -10.95 -0.98
C PHE A 138 32.46 -9.43 -1.21
N VAL A 139 31.53 -8.90 -2.00
CA VAL A 139 31.05 -7.52 -1.87
C VAL A 139 29.55 -7.65 -1.66
N GLU A 140 29.11 -7.33 -0.45
CA GLU A 140 27.70 -7.33 -0.04
C GLU A 140 26.95 -6.23 -0.81
N ARG A 141 26.67 -6.50 -2.09
CA ARG A 141 25.61 -5.80 -2.81
C ARG A 141 24.30 -6.40 -2.32
N ALA A 142 23.55 -5.58 -1.58
CA ALA A 142 22.12 -5.80 -1.37
C ALA A 142 21.50 -6.25 -2.71
N SER A 143 21.14 -7.52 -2.77
CA SER A 143 20.59 -8.13 -3.98
C SER A 143 19.15 -7.67 -4.09
N PHE A 144 18.93 -6.54 -4.76
CA PHE A 144 17.61 -6.22 -5.28
C PHE A 144 17.29 -7.22 -6.39
N PRO A 145 16.11 -7.88 -6.37
CA PRO A 145 15.70 -8.72 -7.48
C PRO A 145 15.64 -7.85 -8.75
N ALA A 146 16.43 -8.21 -9.74
CA ALA A 146 16.66 -7.46 -10.98
C ALA A 146 15.46 -7.45 -11.96
N ALA A 147 14.23 -7.62 -11.48
CA ALA A 147 13.00 -7.59 -12.27
C ALA A 147 12.29 -6.21 -12.24
N GLY A 148 12.72 -5.27 -11.39
CA GLY A 148 12.12 -3.93 -11.25
C GLY A 148 12.93 -2.77 -11.83
N ALA A 149 14.02 -3.05 -12.55
CA ALA A 149 14.96 -2.03 -13.04
C ALA A 149 14.29 -0.83 -13.75
N PRO A 150 13.33 -0.98 -14.69
CA PRO A 150 12.77 0.17 -15.40
C PRO A 150 11.85 1.03 -14.52
N GLN A 151 11.12 0.46 -13.56
CA GLN A 151 10.19 1.20 -12.69
C GLN A 151 10.93 1.90 -11.56
N THR A 152 11.91 1.25 -10.92
CA THR A 152 12.77 1.90 -9.94
C THR A 152 13.58 3.03 -10.60
N LEU A 153 14.03 2.84 -11.84
CA LEU A 153 14.69 3.90 -12.61
C LEU A 153 13.72 5.01 -13.05
N THR A 154 12.43 4.71 -13.26
CA THR A 154 11.40 5.72 -13.58
C THR A 154 11.05 6.53 -12.35
N LEU A 155 10.80 5.89 -11.21
CA LEU A 155 10.64 6.59 -9.93
C LEU A 155 11.89 7.42 -9.59
N LEU A 156 13.09 6.85 -9.69
CA LEU A 156 14.34 7.60 -9.48
C LEU A 156 14.46 8.79 -10.45
N ARG A 157 14.05 8.63 -11.71
CA ARG A 157 13.99 9.72 -12.70
C ARG A 157 12.94 10.77 -12.35
N ASP A 158 11.77 10.39 -11.88
CA ASP A 158 10.71 11.33 -11.49
C ASP A 158 11.14 12.09 -10.22
N PHE A 159 11.74 11.41 -9.25
CA PHE A 159 12.39 12.03 -8.09
C PHE A 159 13.58 12.90 -8.47
N SER A 160 14.28 12.63 -9.59
CA SER A 160 15.37 13.51 -10.04
C SER A 160 14.89 14.92 -10.37
N SER A 161 13.61 15.09 -10.72
CA SER A 161 13.01 16.41 -10.92
C SER A 161 13.00 17.27 -9.66
N VAL A 162 12.99 16.67 -8.46
CA VAL A 162 13.11 17.37 -7.18
C VAL A 162 14.47 18.06 -7.07
N LEU A 163 15.53 17.44 -7.61
CA LEU A 163 16.89 17.96 -7.55
C LEU A 163 17.10 19.21 -8.44
N ASN A 164 16.19 19.49 -9.37
CA ASN A 164 16.18 20.77 -10.10
C ASN A 164 15.97 21.97 -9.17
N HIS A 165 15.39 21.73 -7.99
CA HIS A 165 15.22 22.74 -6.92
C HIS A 165 16.29 22.62 -5.82
N SER A 166 17.42 21.94 -6.07
CA SER A 166 18.46 21.68 -5.06
C SER A 166 19.04 22.93 -4.38
N LEU A 167 19.01 24.09 -5.06
CA LEU A 167 19.49 25.36 -4.51
C LEU A 167 18.44 26.11 -3.67
N ASP A 168 17.20 25.64 -3.65
CA ASP A 168 16.09 26.21 -2.88
C ASP A 168 15.44 25.12 -2.03
N SER A 169 15.79 25.08 -0.75
CA SER A 169 15.28 24.08 0.19
C SER A 169 13.75 24.10 0.31
N GLU A 170 13.12 25.27 0.19
CA GLU A 170 11.67 25.38 0.34
C GLU A 170 10.95 24.78 -0.88
N ALA A 171 11.39 25.17 -2.09
CA ALA A 171 10.86 24.63 -3.33
C ALA A 171 11.11 23.11 -3.46
N LEU A 172 12.29 22.65 -3.05
CA LEU A 172 12.65 21.22 -3.01
C LEU A 172 11.68 20.44 -2.13
N LEU A 173 11.52 20.85 -0.87
CA LEU A 173 10.67 20.13 0.09
C LEU A 173 9.20 20.14 -0.35
N LYS A 174 8.75 21.25 -0.96
CA LYS A 174 7.40 21.35 -1.50
C LYS A 174 7.18 20.41 -2.70
N GLN A 175 8.12 20.37 -3.64
CA GLN A 175 8.05 19.46 -4.78
C GLN A 175 8.10 17.99 -4.33
N PHE A 176 8.95 17.69 -3.35
CA PHE A 176 9.00 16.37 -2.73
C PHE A 176 7.66 15.98 -2.08
N LEU A 177 7.01 16.89 -1.34
CA LEU A 177 5.69 16.64 -0.75
C LEU A 177 4.59 16.44 -1.79
N LEU A 178 4.67 17.12 -2.94
CA LEU A 178 3.71 16.93 -4.04
C LEU A 178 3.84 15.54 -4.67
N LEU A 179 5.07 15.10 -4.94
CA LEU A 179 5.33 13.73 -5.41
C LEU A 179 4.89 12.69 -4.37
N LEU A 180 5.16 12.94 -3.09
CA LEU A 180 4.74 12.04 -2.03
C LEU A 180 3.21 11.96 -1.92
N ARG A 181 2.50 13.07 -2.17
CA ARG A 181 1.04 13.10 -2.27
C ARG A 181 0.53 12.29 -3.45
N GLU A 182 1.20 12.36 -4.61
CA GLU A 182 0.84 11.60 -5.80
C GLU A 182 1.03 10.09 -5.56
N ILE A 183 2.17 9.69 -4.99
CA ILE A 183 2.52 8.29 -4.77
C ILE A 183 1.73 7.67 -3.60
N LEU A 184 1.63 8.37 -2.46
CA LEU A 184 1.00 7.83 -1.24
C LEU A 184 -0.46 8.23 -1.10
N GLY A 185 -1.01 9.09 -1.98
CA GLY A 185 -2.40 9.55 -1.91
C GLY A 185 -2.72 10.41 -0.67
N ILE A 186 -1.71 10.99 -0.01
CA ILE A 186 -1.88 11.74 1.22
C ILE A 186 -2.32 13.18 0.95
N ASN A 187 -3.46 13.59 1.53
CA ASN A 187 -3.97 14.95 1.36
C ASN A 187 -3.34 15.97 2.33
N ARG A 188 -2.70 15.49 3.41
CA ARG A 188 -2.08 16.33 4.43
C ARG A 188 -0.74 15.75 4.85
N ALA A 189 0.31 16.53 4.78
CA ALA A 189 1.64 16.14 5.22
C ALA A 189 2.44 17.36 5.69
N ALA A 190 3.37 17.15 6.61
CA ALA A 190 4.32 18.16 7.06
C ALA A 190 5.69 17.50 7.26
N ILE A 191 6.74 18.23 6.90
CA ILE A 191 8.14 17.86 7.10
C ILE A 191 8.67 18.70 8.24
N PHE A 192 9.26 18.02 9.23
CA PHE A 192 9.90 18.66 10.37
C PHE A 192 11.41 18.47 10.29
N LEU A 193 12.16 19.57 10.36
CA LEU A 193 13.62 19.57 10.32
C LEU A 193 14.18 20.17 11.61
N ARG A 194 15.42 19.79 11.95
CA ARG A 194 16.15 20.44 13.04
C ARG A 194 16.39 21.89 12.65
N ARG A 195 16.18 22.81 13.59
CA ARG A 195 16.56 24.21 13.38
C ARG A 195 18.09 24.26 13.33
N PRO A 196 18.71 24.85 12.30
CA PRO A 196 20.13 25.17 12.39
C PRO A 196 20.30 26.14 13.55
N GLY A 197 21.12 25.78 14.53
CA GLY A 197 21.41 26.63 15.68
C GLY A 197 21.95 27.97 15.18
N THR A 198 21.38 29.07 15.65
CA THR A 198 21.98 30.38 15.39
C THR A 198 23.32 30.42 16.12
N GLU A 199 24.42 30.65 15.41
CA GLU A 199 25.77 30.77 16.00
C GLU A 199 25.90 31.92 17.02
N PHE A 200 24.84 32.72 17.20
CA PHE A 200 24.70 33.82 18.16
C PHE A 200 23.55 33.59 19.17
N GLY A 201 23.41 32.35 19.68
CA GLY A 201 22.37 31.97 20.64
C GLY A 201 22.93 31.26 21.89
N ASP A 202 22.29 31.54 23.03
CA ASP A 202 22.63 31.13 24.40
C ASP A 202 22.99 29.63 24.53
N PRO A 203 24.16 29.26 25.09
CA PRO A 203 24.66 27.86 25.15
C PRO A 203 23.87 26.90 26.06
N ALA A 204 22.71 27.33 26.59
CA ALA A 204 21.91 26.60 27.57
C ALA A 204 20.63 25.96 27.00
N ALA A 205 20.27 26.17 25.73
CA ALA A 205 19.08 25.55 25.15
C ALA A 205 19.41 24.23 24.42
N PRO A 206 18.63 23.14 24.61
CA PRO A 206 18.79 21.90 23.86
C PRO A 206 18.29 22.06 22.41
N GLU A 207 18.94 22.95 21.65
CA GLU A 207 18.51 23.42 20.33
C GLU A 207 18.51 22.31 19.27
N GLY A 208 19.35 21.28 19.44
CA GLY A 208 19.41 20.14 18.53
C GLY A 208 18.24 19.17 18.65
N ARG A 209 17.39 19.26 19.69
CA ARG A 209 16.37 18.25 20.00
C ARG A 209 14.94 18.66 19.65
N ARG A 210 14.77 19.85 19.09
CA ARG A 210 13.48 20.35 18.57
C ARG A 210 13.47 20.33 17.05
N LEU A 211 12.36 19.88 16.48
CA LEU A 211 12.10 19.90 15.06
C LEU A 211 10.98 20.89 14.76
N CYS A 212 11.26 21.81 13.85
CA CYS A 212 10.33 22.84 13.41
C CYS A 212 9.75 22.43 12.06
N THR A 213 8.54 22.88 11.75
CA THR A 213 7.96 22.64 10.43
C THR A 213 8.76 23.37 9.36
N ALA A 214 9.28 22.62 8.38
CA ALA A 214 10.04 23.15 7.25
C ALA A 214 9.19 23.26 5.97
N SER A 215 8.23 22.36 5.79
CA SER A 215 7.29 22.41 4.65
C SER A 215 6.03 21.64 4.99
N SER A 216 4.91 21.99 4.34
CA SER A 216 3.64 21.28 4.51
C SER A 216 2.74 21.38 3.29
N ILE A 217 1.79 20.46 3.20
CA ILE A 217 0.72 20.44 2.20
C ILE A 217 -0.60 20.09 2.89
N GLY A 218 -1.69 20.78 2.51
CA GLY A 218 -3.03 20.50 3.01
C GLY A 218 -3.26 20.80 4.50
N ILE A 219 -2.33 21.49 5.15
CA ILE A 219 -2.39 21.95 6.54
C ILE A 219 -2.32 23.48 6.54
N ALA A 220 -3.13 24.14 7.37
CA ALA A 220 -3.12 25.59 7.47
C ALA A 220 -1.79 26.06 8.10
N PRO A 221 -1.09 27.06 7.53
CA PRO A 221 0.23 27.49 8.00
C PRO A 221 0.19 27.97 9.46
N GLY A 222 -0.85 28.70 9.87
CA GLY A 222 -1.01 29.17 11.26
C GLY A 222 -1.12 28.05 12.31
N LEU A 223 -1.47 26.82 11.92
CA LEU A 223 -1.44 25.67 12.84
C LEU A 223 -0.01 25.18 13.10
N LEU A 224 0.87 25.34 12.11
CA LEU A 224 2.24 24.81 12.13
C LEU A 224 3.24 25.79 12.75
N GLU A 225 2.92 27.09 12.77
CA GLU A 225 3.68 28.13 13.47
C GLU A 225 3.77 27.90 14.99
N HIS A 226 2.82 27.16 15.55
CA HIS A 226 2.74 26.87 16.99
C HIS A 226 2.98 25.39 17.32
N PHE A 227 3.40 24.59 16.34
CA PHE A 227 3.56 23.14 16.51
C PHE A 227 5.01 22.72 16.25
N GLU A 228 5.67 22.21 17.30
CA GLU A 228 7.03 21.68 17.25
C GLU A 228 7.07 20.22 17.71
N LEU A 229 7.95 19.42 17.12
CA LEU A 229 8.21 18.05 17.60
C LEU A 229 9.46 18.03 18.48
N SER A 230 9.35 17.40 19.65
CA SER A 230 10.48 17.15 20.54
C SER A 230 11.03 15.74 20.32
N LEU A 231 12.35 15.61 20.27
CA LEU A 231 13.05 14.33 20.29
C LEU A 231 13.23 13.77 21.71
N ASP A 232 12.98 14.57 22.75
CA ASP A 232 13.02 14.13 24.15
C ASP A 232 11.66 13.65 24.66
N SER A 233 10.55 14.07 24.03
CA SER A 233 9.19 13.73 24.46
C SER A 233 8.19 13.53 23.32
N GLY A 234 7.12 12.79 23.56
CA GLY A 234 6.01 12.62 22.61
C GLY A 234 6.37 11.79 21.38
N ILE A 235 5.73 12.11 20.25
CA ILE A 235 5.84 11.32 19.01
C ILE A 235 7.27 11.38 18.43
N GLY A 236 7.97 12.52 18.55
CA GLY A 236 9.34 12.65 18.06
C GLY A 236 10.32 11.75 18.82
N ALA A 237 10.20 11.67 20.15
CA ALA A 237 10.99 10.74 20.97
C ALA A 237 10.70 9.28 20.65
N GLN A 238 9.43 8.91 20.46
CA GLN A 238 9.08 7.55 20.08
C GLN A 238 9.61 7.18 18.69
N ALA A 239 9.57 8.12 17.73
CA ALA A 239 10.06 7.89 16.38
C ALA A 239 11.58 7.68 16.39
N LEU A 240 12.30 8.47 17.19
CA LEU A 240 13.75 8.32 17.38
C LEU A 240 14.10 7.00 18.07
N ARG A 241 13.36 6.61 19.11
CA ARG A 241 13.61 5.38 19.87
C ARG A 241 13.35 4.11 19.04
N LEU A 242 12.27 4.10 18.25
CA LEU A 242 11.83 2.92 17.52
C LEU A 242 12.41 2.82 16.10
N GLY A 243 12.87 3.93 15.51
CA GLY A 243 13.53 3.94 14.20
C GLY A 243 12.65 3.45 13.05
N ARG A 244 11.32 3.59 13.15
CA ARG A 244 10.36 3.09 12.16
C ARG A 244 9.14 4.00 12.01
N ILE A 245 8.31 3.72 11.01
CA ILE A 245 7.05 4.45 10.78
C ILE A 245 6.08 4.20 11.93
N LEU A 246 5.74 5.26 12.67
CA LEU A 246 4.72 5.22 13.71
C LEU A 246 3.33 5.36 13.12
N ARG A 247 2.41 4.45 13.48
CA ARG A 247 1.02 4.48 13.05
C ARG A 247 0.13 4.72 14.26
N ARG A 248 -0.80 5.67 14.20
CA ARG A 248 -1.71 6.03 15.31
C ARG A 248 -2.41 4.83 15.96
N SER A 249 -2.76 3.82 15.18
CA SER A 249 -3.48 2.62 15.66
C SER A 249 -2.55 1.50 16.15
N ALA A 250 -1.23 1.71 16.19
CA ALA A 250 -0.30 0.74 16.77
C ALA A 250 -0.44 0.75 18.30
N GLU A 251 -0.56 -0.42 18.92
CA GLU A 251 -0.72 -0.56 20.37
C GLU A 251 0.44 0.03 21.18
N GLU A 252 1.59 0.20 20.52
CA GLU A 252 2.85 0.71 21.09
C GLU A 252 2.82 2.23 21.42
N LEU A 253 1.75 2.92 21.02
CA LEU A 253 1.50 4.34 21.31
C LEU A 253 0.57 4.56 22.53
N ARG A 254 0.07 3.49 23.16
CA ARG A 254 -0.66 3.54 24.45
C ARG A 254 0.31 3.55 25.62
#